data_AF-A0A1I2GHE2-F1
#
_entry.id   AF-A0A1I2GHE2-F1
#
_cell.length_a   1.000
_cell.length_b   1.000
_cell.length_c   1.000
_cell.angle_alpha   90.00
_cell.angle_beta   90.00
_cell.angle_gamma   90.00
#
_symmetry.space_group_name_H-M   'P 1'
#
loop_
_entity.id
_entity.type
_entity.pdbx_description
1 polymer ?
#
loop_
_entity_poly.entity_id
_entity_poly.type
_entity_poly.pdbx_seq_one_letter_code
_entity_poly.pdbx_strand_id
1 'polypeptide(L)'
;MRANEQAIDAVHVHRAQSSAVQLIVASLLKDQLGFDEEVVLAPSEGFVTHARPDFIYELAPGRGVIAEVERGGTTTNNHDLKDLWKTHIAPNAQHLFLIVPNANWNEAGAARERPFARVLGRLGSFFGDPRREIDVVSLHVFGYGRRV
;
A
#
# COMPACT_ATOMS: atom_id res chain seq x y z
N MET A 1 -9.21 -6.84 15.65
CA MET A 1 -8.53 -7.51 14.53
C MET A 1 -9.40 -8.56 13.82
N ARG A 2 -9.83 -9.66 14.46
CA ARG A 2 -10.58 -10.74 13.78
C ARG A 2 -11.87 -10.34 13.05
N ALA A 3 -12.63 -9.36 13.56
CA ALA A 3 -13.84 -8.87 12.90
C ALA A 3 -13.54 -8.18 11.55
N ASN A 4 -12.41 -7.46 11.44
CA ASN A 4 -12.02 -6.78 10.21
C ASN A 4 -11.48 -7.76 9.17
N GLU A 5 -10.79 -8.81 9.61
CA GLU A 5 -10.37 -9.91 8.73
C GLU A 5 -11.60 -10.59 8.08
N GLN A 6 -12.62 -10.91 8.88
CA GLN A 6 -13.88 -11.49 8.38
C GLN A 6 -14.62 -10.53 7.44
N ALA A 7 -14.68 -9.23 7.78
CA ALA A 7 -15.31 -8.23 6.94
C ALA A 7 -14.59 -8.09 5.58
N ILE A 8 -13.25 -8.05 5.58
CA ILE A 8 -12.45 -8.01 4.36
C ILE A 8 -12.66 -9.29 3.54
N ASP A 9 -12.66 -10.46 4.16
CA ASP A 9 -12.89 -11.74 3.46
C ASP A 9 -14.26 -11.83 2.80
N ALA A 10 -15.29 -11.23 3.42
CA ALA A 10 -16.65 -11.20 2.89
C ALA A 10 -16.76 -10.32 1.64
N VAL A 11 -15.99 -9.24 1.55
CA VAL A 11 -16.03 -8.29 0.43
C VAL A 11 -14.93 -8.51 -0.60
N HIS A 12 -13.88 -9.29 -0.29
CA HIS A 12 -12.79 -9.60 -1.21
C HIS A 12 -13.07 -10.89 -2.01
N VAL A 13 -14.09 -10.82 -2.88
CA VAL A 13 -14.53 -11.92 -3.75
C VAL A 13 -14.44 -11.54 -5.23
N HIS A 14 -14.53 -12.54 -6.13
CA HIS A 14 -14.45 -12.30 -7.57
C HIS A 14 -15.51 -11.28 -8.04
N ARG A 15 -15.09 -10.24 -8.77
CA ARG A 15 -15.91 -9.10 -9.24
C ARG A 15 -16.52 -8.22 -8.14
N ALA A 16 -16.09 -8.34 -6.89
CA ALA A 16 -16.52 -7.42 -5.85
C ALA A 16 -16.11 -5.97 -6.17
N GLN A 17 -16.92 -5.02 -5.69
CA GLN A 17 -16.57 -3.60 -5.78
C GLN A 17 -15.33 -3.34 -4.92
N SER A 18 -14.26 -2.88 -5.57
CA SER A 18 -12.95 -2.64 -4.97
C SER A 18 -12.96 -1.59 -3.85
N SER A 19 -14.00 -0.75 -3.79
CA SER A 19 -14.19 0.28 -2.78
C SER A 19 -14.49 -0.27 -1.37
N ALA A 20 -15.08 -1.46 -1.24
CA ALA A 20 -15.48 -1.99 0.06
C ALA A 20 -14.28 -2.34 0.95
N VAL A 21 -13.25 -2.97 0.37
CA VAL A 21 -11.98 -3.24 1.09
C VAL A 21 -11.30 -1.93 1.47
N GLN A 22 -11.28 -0.96 0.55
CA GLN A 22 -10.66 0.34 0.79
C GLN A 22 -11.32 1.07 1.96
N LEU A 23 -12.65 1.05 2.08
CA LEU A 23 -13.36 1.65 3.20
C LEU A 23 -12.99 1.03 4.56
N ILE A 24 -12.90 -0.31 4.62
CA ILE A 24 -12.53 -1.00 5.86
C ILE A 24 -11.10 -0.66 6.27
N VAL A 25 -10.17 -0.66 5.30
CA VAL A 25 -8.76 -0.32 5.55
C VAL A 25 -8.61 1.17 5.88
N ALA A 26 -9.34 2.06 5.22
CA ALA A 26 -9.34 3.50 5.50
C ALA A 26 -9.77 3.78 6.93
N SER A 27 -10.86 3.17 7.41
CA SER A 27 -11.30 3.30 8.81
C SER A 27 -10.24 2.80 9.78
N LEU A 28 -9.54 1.71 9.48
CA LEU A 28 -8.43 1.24 10.31
C LEU A 28 -7.27 2.26 10.37
N LEU A 29 -6.85 2.76 9.21
CA LEU A 29 -5.74 3.72 9.11
C LEU A 29 -6.09 5.04 9.83
N LYS A 30 -7.30 5.57 9.61
CA LYS A 30 -7.72 6.85 10.19
C LYS A 30 -8.08 6.72 11.67
N ASP A 31 -9.06 5.87 11.97
CA ASP A 31 -9.74 5.88 13.27
C ASP A 31 -8.90 5.19 14.36
N GLN A 32 -7.98 4.29 13.97
CA GLN A 32 -7.17 3.52 14.93
C GLN A 32 -5.68 3.85 14.87
N LEU A 33 -5.17 4.25 13.71
CA LEU A 33 -3.74 4.52 13.51
C LEU A 33 -3.42 6.00 13.31
N GLY A 34 -4.43 6.87 13.19
CA GLY A 34 -4.24 8.32 13.11
C GLY A 34 -3.67 8.81 11.79
N PHE A 35 -3.81 8.05 10.71
CA PHE A 35 -3.45 8.53 9.37
C PHE A 35 -4.46 9.57 8.89
N ASP A 36 -3.95 10.57 8.18
CA ASP A 36 -4.75 11.53 7.43
C ASP A 36 -4.99 11.03 6.00
N GLU A 37 -6.16 11.36 5.46
CA GLU A 37 -6.57 11.01 4.08
C GLU A 37 -6.29 12.18 3.13
N GLU A 38 -5.87 11.87 1.90
CA GLU A 38 -5.73 12.84 0.80
C GLU A 38 -4.98 14.13 1.13
N VAL A 39 -3.71 14.01 1.49
CA VAL A 39 -2.81 15.16 1.51
C VAL A 39 -2.10 15.25 0.17
N VAL A 40 -2.30 16.35 -0.57
CA VAL A 40 -1.41 16.67 -1.69
C VAL A 40 -0.02 16.83 -1.10
N LEU A 41 0.93 15.95 -1.48
CA LEU A 41 2.32 16.13 -1.06
C LEU A 41 2.74 17.53 -1.48
N ALA A 42 3.26 18.31 -0.52
CA ALA A 42 3.65 19.68 -0.76
C ALA A 42 4.59 19.71 -1.99
N PRO A 43 4.29 20.50 -3.03
CA PRO A 43 5.18 20.63 -4.17
C PRO A 43 6.52 21.13 -3.64
N SER A 44 7.56 20.30 -3.74
CA SER A 44 8.93 20.77 -3.53
C SER A 44 9.46 21.39 -4.81
N GLU A 45 10.37 22.35 -4.67
CA GLU A 45 11.02 23.02 -5.80
C GLU A 45 11.63 21.98 -6.76
N GLY A 46 11.18 22.00 -8.01
CA GLY A 46 11.67 21.11 -9.08
C GLY A 46 10.77 19.92 -9.43
N PHE A 47 9.68 19.67 -8.70
CA PHE A 47 8.78 18.55 -8.98
C PHE A 47 7.49 19.00 -9.67
N VAL A 48 7.19 18.35 -10.81
CA VAL A 48 6.02 18.67 -11.65
C VAL A 48 4.74 17.93 -11.16
N THR A 49 4.88 16.91 -10.31
CA THR A 49 3.78 16.00 -9.98
C THR A 49 3.22 16.22 -8.58
N HIS A 50 1.92 16.54 -8.51
CA HIS A 50 1.10 16.46 -7.29
C HIS A 50 0.79 14.99 -6.96
N ALA A 51 1.81 14.23 -6.56
CA ALA A 51 1.60 12.86 -6.11
C ALA A 51 0.68 12.89 -4.87
N ARG A 52 -0.44 12.18 -4.96
CA ARG A 52 -1.41 12.01 -3.87
C ARG A 52 -1.28 10.58 -3.34
N PRO A 53 -0.72 10.38 -2.15
CA PRO A 53 -0.87 9.12 -1.45
C PRO A 53 -2.31 8.95 -0.99
N ASP A 54 -2.78 7.71 -0.88
CA ASP A 54 -4.09 7.43 -0.27
C ASP A 54 -4.12 7.97 1.18
N PHE A 55 -3.06 7.71 1.95
CA PHE A 55 -2.93 8.13 3.34
C PHE A 55 -1.52 8.58 3.70
N ILE A 56 -1.41 9.52 4.64
CA ILE A 56 -0.14 9.96 5.22
C ILE A 56 -0.21 10.00 6.75
N TYR A 57 0.91 9.69 7.39
CA TYR A 57 1.10 9.88 8.83
C TYR A 57 2.39 10.63 9.08
N GLU A 58 2.31 11.80 9.74
CA GLU A 58 3.50 12.55 10.14
C GLU A 58 4.13 11.94 11.40
N LEU A 59 5.38 11.50 11.29
CA LEU A 59 6.16 10.99 12.42
C LEU A 59 6.89 12.13 13.15
N ALA A 60 7.38 13.09 12.38
CA ALA A 60 8.09 14.29 12.81
C ALA A 60 8.16 15.28 11.63
N PRO A 61 8.53 16.55 11.85
CA PRO A 61 8.70 17.50 10.74
C PRO A 61 9.63 16.95 9.65
N GLY A 62 9.12 16.87 8.41
CA GLY A 62 9.86 16.32 7.26
C GLY A 62 9.98 14.79 7.21
N ARG A 63 9.30 14.06 8.11
CA ARG A 63 9.34 12.61 8.18
C ARG A 63 7.97 12.00 8.42
N GLY A 64 7.67 10.95 7.68
CA GLY A 64 6.35 10.35 7.70
C GLY A 64 6.26 9.01 7.01
N VAL A 65 5.05 8.48 7.04
CA VAL A 65 4.65 7.21 6.44
C VAL A 65 3.60 7.50 5.38
N ILE A 66 3.82 7.02 4.15
CA ILE A 66 2.78 6.89 3.14
C ILE A 66 2.15 5.51 3.28
N ALA A 67 0.82 5.42 3.26
CA ALA A 67 0.10 4.16 3.17
C ALA A 67 -0.78 4.12 1.93
N GLU A 68 -0.70 3.03 1.15
CA GLU A 68 -1.41 2.84 -0.12
C GLU A 68 -2.21 1.54 -0.08
N VAL A 69 -3.47 1.60 -0.52
CA VAL A 69 -4.39 0.45 -0.50
C VAL A 69 -4.63 -0.06 -1.91
N GLU A 70 -4.12 -1.25 -2.18
CA GLU A 70 -4.12 -1.82 -3.51
C GLU A 70 -5.22 -2.86 -3.71
N ARG A 71 -5.93 -2.77 -4.84
CA ARG A 71 -7.23 -3.43 -5.04
C ARG A 71 -7.23 -4.51 -6.13
N GLY A 72 -6.10 -5.20 -6.29
CA GLY A 72 -5.94 -6.35 -7.19
C GLY A 72 -5.15 -6.09 -8.48
N GLY A 73 -4.92 -4.83 -8.86
CA GLY A 73 -4.06 -4.42 -9.98
C GLY A 73 -2.59 -4.16 -9.61
N THR A 74 -2.24 -4.39 -8.34
CA THR A 74 -1.00 -3.96 -7.67
C THR A 74 0.26 -4.16 -8.49
N THR A 75 0.42 -5.37 -9.05
CA THR A 75 1.62 -5.75 -9.77
C THR A 75 1.45 -5.69 -11.28
N THR A 76 0.21 -5.82 -11.77
CA THR A 76 -0.09 -5.84 -13.22
C THR A 76 0.10 -4.46 -13.85
N ASN A 77 -0.11 -3.40 -13.07
CA ASN A 77 0.06 -2.01 -13.52
C ASN A 77 1.25 -1.30 -12.84
N ASN A 78 2.18 -2.06 -12.22
CA ASN A 78 3.34 -1.51 -11.50
C ASN A 78 2.99 -0.46 -10.44
N HIS A 79 1.82 -0.57 -9.80
CA HIS A 79 1.44 0.37 -8.74
C HIS A 79 2.41 0.30 -7.57
N ASP A 80 2.84 -0.91 -7.19
CA ASP A 80 3.87 -1.13 -6.19
C ASP A 80 5.16 -0.31 -6.42
N LEU A 81 5.66 -0.27 -7.66
CA LEU A 81 6.83 0.53 -8.02
C LEU A 81 6.52 2.03 -8.07
N LYS A 82 5.32 2.41 -8.52
CA LYS A 82 4.86 3.80 -8.52
C LYS A 82 4.76 4.34 -7.09
N ASP A 83 4.30 3.53 -6.15
CA ASP A 83 4.17 3.89 -4.74
C ASP A 83 5.53 3.99 -4.03
N LEU A 84 6.46 3.09 -4.38
CA LEU A 84 7.85 3.23 -3.98
C LEU A 84 8.46 4.53 -4.51
N TRP A 85 8.24 4.86 -5.79
CA TRP A 85 8.73 6.11 -6.39
C TRP A 85 8.15 7.33 -5.67
N LYS A 86 6.82 7.37 -5.42
CA LYS A 86 6.17 8.45 -4.66
C LYS A 86 6.85 8.67 -3.31
N THR A 87 7.14 7.58 -2.59
CA THR A 87 7.79 7.65 -1.27
C THR A 87 9.25 8.08 -1.39
N HIS A 88 9.98 7.57 -2.39
CA HIS A 88 11.38 7.91 -2.62
C HIS A 88 11.58 9.42 -2.83
N ILE A 89 10.65 10.07 -3.51
CA ILE A 89 10.75 11.51 -3.81
C ILE A 89 10.02 12.39 -2.79
N ALA A 90 9.33 11.82 -1.80
CA ALA A 90 8.51 12.60 -0.88
C ALA A 90 9.40 13.38 0.11
N PRO A 91 9.25 14.71 0.20
CA PRO A 91 10.06 15.52 1.12
C PRO A 91 9.72 15.28 2.59
N ASN A 92 8.52 14.75 2.87
CA ASN A 92 7.96 14.57 4.21
C ASN A 92 7.60 13.12 4.55
N ALA A 93 7.98 12.13 3.71
CA ALA A 93 7.74 10.73 3.99
C ALA A 93 8.89 9.86 3.46
N GLN A 94 9.35 8.91 4.28
CA GLN A 94 10.43 7.99 3.90
C GLN A 94 10.09 6.54 4.24
N HIS A 95 8.89 6.29 4.73
CA HIS A 95 8.39 4.97 5.07
C HIS A 95 7.16 4.68 4.22
N LEU A 96 7.05 3.45 3.71
CA LEU A 96 5.95 3.03 2.86
C LEU A 96 5.22 1.83 3.45
N PHE A 97 3.92 1.95 3.65
CA PHE A 97 3.01 0.85 3.95
C PHE A 97 2.22 0.48 2.70
N LEU A 98 2.34 -0.76 2.25
CA LEU A 98 1.55 -1.29 1.14
C LEU A 98 0.54 -2.31 1.67
N ILE A 99 -0.75 -2.01 1.52
CA ILE A 99 -1.84 -2.90 1.90
C ILE A 99 -2.33 -3.60 0.63
N VAL A 100 -2.00 -4.88 0.48
CA VAL A 100 -2.17 -5.63 -0.78
C VAL A 100 -2.91 -6.95 -0.53
N PRO A 101 -3.65 -7.48 -1.53
CA PRO A 101 -4.36 -8.74 -1.34
C PRO A 101 -3.37 -9.92 -1.26
N ASN A 102 -3.65 -10.85 -0.36
CA ASN A 102 -2.94 -12.14 -0.29
C ASN A 102 -3.12 -12.95 -1.59
N ALA A 103 -4.33 -12.90 -2.16
CA ALA A 103 -4.66 -13.55 -3.42
C ALA A 103 -5.73 -12.79 -4.21
N ASN A 104 -5.66 -12.91 -5.53
CA ASN A 104 -6.76 -12.55 -6.43
C ASN A 104 -7.53 -13.82 -6.82
N TRP A 105 -8.85 -13.84 -6.64
CA TRP A 105 -9.69 -15.02 -6.87
C TRP A 105 -10.32 -15.01 -8.26
N ASN A 106 -10.37 -16.18 -8.91
CA ASN A 106 -11.16 -16.38 -10.11
C ASN A 106 -12.62 -16.74 -9.78
N GLU A 107 -13.46 -16.90 -10.81
CA GLU A 107 -14.88 -17.24 -10.68
C GLU A 107 -15.11 -18.59 -9.98
N ALA A 108 -14.18 -19.54 -10.14
CA ALA A 108 -14.21 -20.83 -9.46
C ALA A 108 -13.70 -20.78 -8.00
N GLY A 109 -13.37 -19.59 -7.48
CA GLY A 109 -12.82 -19.43 -6.13
C GLY A 109 -11.39 -19.93 -5.95
N ALA A 110 -10.68 -20.21 -7.05
CA ALA A 110 -9.27 -20.56 -7.01
C ALA A 110 -8.39 -19.30 -7.08
N ALA A 111 -7.24 -19.33 -6.39
CA ALA A 111 -6.28 -18.24 -6.43
C ALA A 111 -5.65 -18.14 -7.82
N ARG A 112 -5.92 -17.03 -8.52
CA ARG A 112 -5.35 -16.71 -9.84
C ARG A 112 -3.96 -16.10 -9.71
N GLU A 113 -3.77 -15.23 -8.73
CA GLU A 113 -2.51 -14.53 -8.50
C GLU A 113 -2.23 -14.39 -7.01
N ARG A 114 -0.96 -14.16 -6.65
CA ARG A 114 -0.47 -13.94 -5.28
C ARG A 114 0.22 -12.57 -5.16
N PRO A 115 -0.52 -11.45 -5.15
CA PRO A 115 0.07 -10.10 -5.18
C PRO A 115 1.02 -9.85 -4.01
N PHE A 116 0.64 -10.23 -2.78
CA PHE A 116 1.52 -10.12 -1.61
C PHE A 116 2.92 -10.72 -1.83
N ALA A 117 3.00 -11.98 -2.26
CA ALA A 117 4.28 -12.65 -2.51
C ALA A 117 5.10 -11.98 -3.63
N ARG A 118 4.41 -11.51 -4.68
CA ARG A 118 5.06 -10.82 -5.80
C ARG A 118 5.60 -9.45 -5.40
N VAL A 119 4.86 -8.67 -4.60
CA VAL A 119 5.31 -7.39 -4.06
C VAL A 119 6.54 -7.57 -3.16
N LEU A 120 6.53 -8.58 -2.28
CA LEU A 120 7.70 -8.90 -1.45
C LEU A 120 8.95 -9.19 -2.29
N GLY A 121 8.83 -10.02 -3.32
CA GLY A 121 9.95 -10.34 -4.20
C GLY A 121 10.47 -9.13 -4.99
N ARG A 122 9.57 -8.31 -5.53
CA ARG A 122 9.93 -7.12 -6.32
C ARG A 122 10.54 -6.03 -5.46
N LEU A 123 9.85 -5.63 -4.40
CA LEU A 123 10.26 -4.48 -3.60
C LEU A 123 11.37 -4.81 -2.61
N GLY A 124 11.46 -6.07 -2.17
CA GLY A 124 12.60 -6.54 -1.37
C GLY A 124 13.94 -6.37 -2.08
N SER A 125 13.94 -6.36 -3.42
CA SER A 125 15.16 -6.09 -4.20
C SER A 125 15.73 -4.68 -3.99
N PHE A 126 15.00 -3.73 -3.41
CA PHE A 126 15.53 -2.41 -3.07
C PHE A 126 16.21 -2.35 -1.69
N PHE A 127 16.07 -3.37 -0.85
CA PHE A 127 16.56 -3.39 0.53
C PHE A 127 17.61 -4.50 0.76
N GLY A 128 18.62 -4.56 -0.11
CA GLY A 128 19.69 -5.57 -0.04
C GLY A 128 20.67 -5.39 1.12
N ASP A 129 21.60 -6.33 1.23
CA ASP A 129 22.78 -6.26 2.10
C ASP A 129 24.05 -6.45 1.24
N PRO A 130 24.89 -5.41 1.05
CA PRO A 130 24.78 -4.07 1.63
C PRO A 130 23.56 -3.29 1.12
N ARG A 131 23.10 -2.32 1.92
CA ARG A 131 21.93 -1.47 1.61
C ARG A 131 22.10 -0.81 0.24
N ARG A 132 21.06 -0.91 -0.59
CA ARG A 132 20.98 -0.18 -1.87
C ARG A 132 20.50 1.24 -1.60
N GLU A 133 21.05 2.20 -2.34
CA GLU A 133 20.77 3.63 -2.15
C GLU A 133 19.42 4.01 -2.75
N ILE A 134 18.42 4.10 -1.88
CA ILE A 134 17.12 4.74 -2.11
C ILE A 134 16.77 5.54 -0.85
N ASP A 135 15.97 6.60 -0.99
CA ASP A 135 15.57 7.43 0.15
C ASP A 135 14.45 6.79 0.99
N VAL A 136 13.83 5.72 0.50
CA VAL A 136 12.87 4.93 1.28
C VAL A 136 13.64 4.18 2.39
N VAL A 137 13.41 4.56 3.64
CA VAL A 137 14.07 4.00 4.82
C VAL A 137 13.53 2.60 5.13
N SER A 138 12.21 2.43 5.15
CA SER A 138 11.57 1.12 5.34
C SER A 138 10.30 0.96 4.51
N LEU A 139 10.01 -0.29 4.18
CA LEU A 139 8.79 -0.69 3.49
C LEU A 139 8.15 -1.86 4.24
N HIS A 140 6.86 -1.76 4.51
CA HIS A 140 6.07 -2.78 5.19
C HIS A 140 4.90 -3.19 4.30
N VAL A 141 4.83 -4.48 3.98
CA VAL A 141 3.72 -5.03 3.18
C VAL A 141 2.75 -5.74 4.11
N PHE A 142 1.48 -5.35 4.07
CA PHE A 142 0.39 -5.95 4.81
C PHE A 142 -0.53 -6.71 3.85
N GLY A 143 -0.58 -8.03 4.01
CA GLY A 143 -1.43 -8.90 3.21
C GLY A 143 -2.84 -8.99 3.78
N TYR A 144 -3.87 -8.66 3.01
CA TYR A 144 -5.27 -8.79 3.43
C TYR A 144 -6.01 -9.92 2.70
N GLY A 145 -7.11 -10.36 3.29
CA GLY A 145 -7.95 -11.43 2.77
C GLY A 145 -7.36 -12.84 2.94
N ARG A 146 -8.09 -13.85 2.48
CA ARG A 146 -7.69 -15.26 2.51
C ARG A 146 -6.29 -15.52 1.95
N ARG A 147 -5.51 -16.32 2.69
CA ARG A 147 -4.19 -16.84 2.27
C ARG A 147 -4.36 -18.11 1.41
N VAL A 148 -3.33 -18.40 0.61
CA VAL A 148 -3.23 -19.60 -0.25
C VAL A 148 -2.03 -20.42 0.16
#